data_AF-A0A645JK93-F1
#
_entry.id   AF-A0A645JK93-F1
#
_cell.length_a   1.000
_cell.length_b   1.000
_cell.length_c   1.000
_cell.angle_alpha   90.00
_cell.angle_beta   90.00
_cell.angle_gamma   90.00
#
_symmetry.space_group_name_H-M   'P 1'
#
loop_
_entity.id
_entity.type
_entity.pdbx_description
1 polymer ?
#
loop_
_entity_poly.entity_id
_entity_poly.type
_entity_poly.pdbx_seq_one_letter_code
_entity_poly.pdbx_strand_id
1 'polypeptide(L)'
;MAPNKDFIEIIWDISMIAVDLLTAMPLLFRFMGYGVLTLREEFPEEASRFDNPLDQLFERARRQMDHSAFREDIDVEKALDMIIWTIHGYNNRIAQYDWRQEDWNRHIDKIKDELREYLDLLRKVLYKEGNEV
;
A
#
# COMPACT_ATOMS: atom_id res chain seq x y z
N MET A 1 -14.43 -6.95 -5.77
CA MET A 1 -13.43 -7.75 -5.04
C MET A 1 -13.84 -9.20 -5.19
N ALA A 2 -12.96 -10.08 -5.69
CA ALA A 2 -13.28 -11.50 -5.77
C ALA A 2 -13.30 -12.11 -4.34
N PRO A 3 -14.24 -13.00 -4.01
CA PRO A 3 -14.25 -13.67 -2.71
C PRO A 3 -13.00 -14.53 -2.51
N ASN A 4 -12.51 -14.61 -1.27
CA ASN A 4 -11.36 -15.43 -0.84
C ASN A 4 -9.99 -15.03 -1.44
N LYS A 5 -9.82 -13.78 -1.87
CA LYS A 5 -8.49 -13.32 -2.26
C LYS A 5 -7.62 -13.09 -1.03
N ASP A 6 -6.37 -13.52 -1.13
CA ASP A 6 -5.34 -13.32 -0.13
C ASP A 6 -5.08 -11.82 0.14
N PHE A 7 -4.78 -11.44 1.38
CA PHE A 7 -4.58 -10.05 1.79
C PHE A 7 -3.38 -9.38 1.10
N ILE A 8 -2.26 -10.09 0.97
CA ILE A 8 -1.09 -9.59 0.25
C ILE A 8 -1.43 -9.35 -1.22
N GLU A 9 -2.19 -10.26 -1.85
CA GLU A 9 -2.63 -10.07 -3.23
C GLU A 9 -3.65 -8.95 -3.40
N ILE A 10 -4.50 -8.70 -2.39
CA ILE A 10 -5.38 -7.53 -2.37
C ILE A 10 -4.57 -6.23 -2.35
N ILE A 11 -3.54 -6.16 -1.50
CA ILE A 11 -2.65 -4.99 -1.42
C ILE A 11 -1.92 -4.78 -2.74
N TRP A 12 -1.43 -5.86 -3.35
CA TRP A 12 -0.79 -5.80 -4.66
C TRP A 12 -1.72 -5.21 -5.72
N ASP A 13 -2.95 -5.73 -5.85
CA ASP A 13 -3.95 -5.22 -6.80
C ASP A 13 -4.23 -3.73 -6.59
N ILE A 14 -4.49 -3.32 -5.35
CA ILE A 14 -4.78 -1.92 -5.00
C ILE A 14 -3.59 -1.03 -5.39
N SER A 15 -2.37 -1.50 -5.13
CA SER A 15 -1.15 -0.78 -5.46
C SER A 15 -0.95 -0.65 -6.97
N MET A 16 -1.24 -1.71 -7.74
CA MET A 16 -1.17 -1.64 -9.21
C MET A 16 -2.20 -0.68 -9.79
N ILE A 17 -3.44 -0.68 -9.26
CA ILE A 17 -4.45 0.31 -9.65
C ILE A 17 -3.96 1.74 -9.34
N ALA A 18 -3.36 1.96 -8.16
CA ALA A 18 -2.81 3.27 -7.80
C ALA A 18 -1.70 3.69 -8.76
N VAL A 19 -0.83 2.76 -9.16
CA VAL A 19 0.22 3.03 -10.16
C VAL A 19 -0.35 3.33 -11.54
N ASP A 20 -1.37 2.59 -11.99
CA ASP A 20 -2.04 2.86 -13.27
C ASP A 20 -2.66 4.26 -13.28
N LEU A 21 -3.27 4.68 -12.17
CA LEU A 21 -3.80 6.04 -12.01
C LEU A 21 -2.70 7.11 -12.00
N LEU A 22 -1.61 6.86 -11.27
CA LEU A 22 -0.44 7.75 -11.20
C LEU A 22 0.21 7.96 -12.58
N THR A 23 0.27 6.91 -13.38
CA THR A 23 0.87 6.94 -14.74
C THR A 23 -0.09 7.54 -15.77
N ALA A 24 -1.39 7.28 -15.68
CA ALA A 24 -2.39 7.84 -16.58
C ALA A 24 -2.67 9.33 -16.33
N MET A 25 -2.57 9.79 -15.07
CA MET A 25 -2.93 11.16 -14.66
C MET A 25 -1.86 11.85 -13.79
N PRO A 26 -0.59 11.93 -14.25
CA PRO A 26 0.53 12.34 -13.40
C PRO A 26 0.39 13.77 -12.85
N LEU A 27 -0.15 14.71 -13.63
CA LEU A 27 -0.35 16.10 -13.19
C LEU A 27 -1.38 16.22 -12.08
N LEU A 28 -2.49 15.47 -12.16
CA LEU A 28 -3.53 15.47 -11.14
C LEU A 28 -2.99 14.93 -9.82
N PHE A 29 -2.31 13.78 -9.86
CA PHE A 29 -1.72 13.19 -8.66
C PHE A 29 -0.58 14.01 -8.07
N ARG A 30 0.24 14.66 -8.91
CA ARG A 30 1.23 15.63 -8.43
C ARG A 30 0.55 16.79 -7.71
N PHE A 31 -0.50 17.37 -8.31
CA PHE A 31 -1.27 18.45 -7.67
C PHE A 31 -1.88 18.00 -6.33
N MET A 32 -2.53 16.83 -6.29
CA MET A 32 -3.09 16.28 -5.05
C MET A 32 -2.02 16.05 -3.98
N GLY A 33 -0.85 15.52 -4.36
CA GLY A 33 0.28 15.32 -3.44
C GLY A 33 0.77 16.63 -2.83
N TYR A 34 1.01 17.66 -3.64
CA TYR A 34 1.37 19.00 -3.14
C TYR A 34 0.26 19.60 -2.28
N GLY A 35 -1.00 19.45 -2.67
CA GLY A 35 -2.15 19.94 -1.91
C GLY A 35 -2.24 19.32 -0.52
N VAL A 36 -2.05 18.00 -0.39
CA VAL A 36 -2.05 17.30 0.90
C VAL A 36 -0.87 17.71 1.77
N LEU A 37 0.34 17.85 1.20
CA LEU A 37 1.52 18.31 1.94
C LEU A 37 1.31 19.74 2.47
N THR A 38 0.90 20.66 1.58
CA THR A 38 0.64 22.06 1.94
C THR A 38 -0.47 22.16 2.99
N LEU A 39 -1.55 21.38 2.87
CA LEU A 39 -2.64 21.35 3.84
C LEU A 39 -2.13 20.91 5.23
N ARG A 40 -1.25 19.90 5.30
CA ARG A 40 -0.67 19.43 6.56
C ARG A 40 0.30 20.43 7.19
N GLU A 41 1.04 21.17 6.37
CA GLU A 41 2.01 22.17 6.82
C GLU A 41 1.33 23.46 7.31
N GLU A 42 0.37 23.97 6.53
CA GLU A 42 -0.26 25.27 6.77
C GLU A 42 -1.54 25.18 7.63
N PHE A 43 -2.23 24.04 7.62
CA PHE A 43 -3.54 23.83 8.27
C PHE A 43 -3.63 22.46 8.98
N PRO A 44 -2.79 22.21 10.00
CA PRO A 44 -2.68 20.88 10.62
C PRO A 44 -3.97 20.40 11.31
N GLU A 45 -4.77 21.31 11.89
CA GLU A 45 -6.04 20.95 12.52
C GLU A 45 -7.07 20.49 11.49
N GLU A 46 -7.17 21.15 10.35
CA GLU A 46 -8.04 20.78 9.24
C GLU A 46 -7.56 19.52 8.56
N ALA A 47 -6.24 19.35 8.37
CA ALA A 47 -5.65 18.16 7.78
C ALA A 47 -5.98 16.91 8.60
N SER A 48 -6.04 17.01 9.93
CA SER A 48 -6.39 15.89 10.81
C SER A 48 -7.83 15.39 10.64
N ARG A 49 -8.71 16.18 10.01
CA ARG A 49 -10.10 15.80 9.72
C ARG A 49 -10.26 14.97 8.44
N PHE A 50 -9.20 14.87 7.64
CA PHE A 50 -9.20 14.04 6.44
C PHE A 50 -8.65 12.66 6.77
N ASP A 51 -9.57 11.69 6.89
CA ASP A 51 -9.19 10.28 6.98
C ASP A 51 -8.44 9.85 5.72
N ASN A 52 -7.42 9.01 5.88
CA ASN A 52 -6.76 8.39 4.76
C ASN A 52 -7.72 7.37 4.12
N PRO A 53 -8.13 7.55 2.85
CA PRO A 53 -9.07 6.63 2.20
C PRO A 53 -8.50 5.21 2.05
N LEU A 54 -7.18 5.04 2.09
CA LEU A 54 -6.55 3.71 2.12
C LEU A 54 -6.88 2.94 3.39
N ASP A 55 -7.03 3.60 4.53
CA ASP A 55 -7.31 2.94 5.81
C ASP A 55 -8.68 2.25 5.77
N GLN A 56 -9.68 2.94 5.22
CA GLN A 56 -11.02 2.36 5.02
C GLN A 56 -10.99 1.18 4.03
N LEU A 57 -10.12 1.24 3.03
CA LEU A 57 -9.97 0.17 2.06
C LEU A 57 -9.29 -1.07 2.69
N PHE A 58 -8.25 -0.87 3.49
CA PHE A 58 -7.59 -1.94 4.23
C PHE A 58 -8.51 -2.58 5.27
N GLU A 59 -9.34 -1.79 5.96
CA GLU A 59 -10.36 -2.32 6.86
C GLU A 59 -11.40 -3.19 6.15
N ARG A 60 -11.82 -2.80 4.93
CA ARG A 60 -12.71 -3.63 4.11
C ARG A 60 -12.02 -4.91 3.64
N ALA A 61 -10.77 -4.81 3.21
CA ALA A 61 -9.97 -5.96 2.80
C ALA A 61 -9.80 -6.96 3.94
N ARG A 62 -9.48 -6.48 5.15
CA ARG A 62 -9.34 -7.27 6.39
C ARG A 62 -10.59 -8.10 6.70
N ARG A 63 -11.80 -7.58 6.41
CA ARG A 63 -13.06 -8.28 6.69
C ARG A 63 -13.47 -9.30 5.63
N GLN A 64 -12.90 -9.23 4.43
CA GLN A 64 -13.33 -10.02 3.27
C GLN A 64 -12.31 -11.09 2.84
N MET A 65 -11.09 -11.03 3.38
CA MET A 65 -10.00 -11.93 3.05
C MET A 65 -10.15 -13.31 3.69
N ASP A 66 -9.46 -14.29 3.11
CA ASP A 66 -9.26 -15.61 3.73
C ASP A 66 -8.07 -15.55 4.71
N HIS A 67 -8.33 -15.88 5.98
CA HIS A 67 -7.31 -15.93 7.03
C HIS A 67 -6.62 -17.31 7.12
N SER A 68 -7.11 -18.33 6.41
CA SER A 68 -6.62 -19.72 6.52
C SER A 68 -5.17 -19.91 6.04
N ALA A 69 -4.67 -18.99 5.23
CA ALA A 69 -3.33 -19.02 4.63
C ALA A 69 -2.21 -18.62 5.60
N PHE A 70 -2.53 -17.94 6.70
CA PHE A 70 -1.58 -17.53 7.73
C PHE A 70 -1.11 -18.74 8.54
N ARG A 71 0.11 -18.66 9.09
CA ARG A 71 0.63 -19.72 9.97
C ARG A 71 -0.28 -19.91 11.18
N GLU A 72 -0.35 -21.14 11.67
CA GLU A 72 -1.21 -21.50 12.81
C GLU A 72 -0.64 -21.02 14.15
N ASP A 73 0.66 -20.71 14.19
CA ASP A 73 1.38 -20.29 15.39
C ASP A 73 1.40 -18.77 15.61
N ILE A 74 0.69 -17.98 14.78
CA ILE A 74 0.69 -16.52 14.85
C ILE A 74 -0.71 -15.93 15.09
N ASP A 75 -0.69 -14.73 15.67
CA ASP A 75 -1.87 -13.87 15.82
C ASP A 75 -2.13 -13.15 14.49
N VAL A 76 -3.19 -13.57 13.78
CA VAL A 76 -3.53 -13.08 12.45
C VAL A 76 -3.77 -11.56 12.43
N GLU A 77 -4.39 -11.02 13.47
CA GLU A 77 -4.69 -9.58 13.54
C GLU A 77 -3.40 -8.76 13.62
N LYS A 78 -2.40 -9.23 14.39
CA LYS A 78 -1.07 -8.60 14.43
C LYS A 78 -0.29 -8.77 13.13
N ALA A 79 -0.45 -9.91 12.45
CA ALA A 79 0.16 -10.13 11.15
C ALA A 79 -0.37 -9.12 10.12
N LEU A 80 -1.68 -8.85 10.13
CA LEU A 80 -2.30 -7.84 9.28
C LEU A 80 -1.81 -6.43 9.61
N ASP A 81 -1.70 -6.08 10.88
CA ASP A 81 -1.15 -4.79 11.31
C ASP A 81 0.29 -4.61 10.81
N MET A 82 1.13 -5.65 10.90
CA MET A 82 2.50 -5.61 10.37
C MET A 82 2.54 -5.35 8.85
N ILE A 83 1.66 -6.02 8.11
CA ILE A 83 1.56 -5.81 6.66
C ILE A 83 1.15 -4.35 6.38
N ILE A 84 0.08 -3.87 7.02
CA ILE A 84 -0.43 -2.51 6.85
C ILE A 84 0.64 -1.46 7.20
N TRP A 85 1.30 -1.59 8.35
CA TRP A 85 2.37 -0.66 8.77
C TRP A 85 3.56 -0.65 7.82
N THR A 86 3.93 -1.81 7.28
CA THR A 86 5.00 -1.91 6.27
C THR A 86 4.61 -1.11 5.02
N ILE A 87 3.38 -1.26 4.53
CA ILE A 87 2.87 -0.51 3.37
C ILE A 87 2.79 0.99 3.66
N HIS A 88 2.33 1.42 4.84
CA HIS A 88 2.34 2.84 5.21
C HIS A 88 3.75 3.42 5.27
N GLY A 89 4.69 2.70 5.90
CA GLY A 89 6.09 3.11 5.98
C GLY A 89 6.71 3.23 4.59
N TYR A 90 6.44 2.26 3.72
CA TYR A 90 6.88 2.26 2.33
C TYR A 90 6.30 3.44 1.54
N ASN A 91 5.00 3.68 1.63
CA ASN A 91 4.33 4.83 0.98
C ASN A 91 4.86 6.17 1.47
N ASN A 92 5.12 6.31 2.78
CA ASN A 92 5.69 7.54 3.35
C ASN A 92 7.10 7.79 2.81
N ARG A 93 7.93 6.74 2.68
CA ARG A 93 9.26 6.86 2.07
C ARG A 93 9.16 7.24 0.59
N ILE A 94 8.19 6.67 -0.14
CA ILE A 94 7.96 7.00 -1.54
C ILE A 94 7.53 8.46 -1.72
N ALA A 95 6.64 8.95 -0.86
CA ALA A 95 6.13 10.32 -0.92
C ALA A 95 7.24 11.38 -0.80
N GLN A 96 8.38 11.02 -0.21
CA GLN A 96 9.55 11.89 -0.05
C GLN A 96 10.45 11.96 -1.30
N TYR A 97 10.25 11.12 -2.32
CA TYR A 97 11.04 11.21 -3.55
C TYR A 97 10.77 12.53 -4.30
N ASP A 98 11.81 13.09 -4.92
CA ASP A 98 11.65 14.25 -5.79
C ASP A 98 11.09 13.81 -7.16
N TRP A 99 9.77 13.88 -7.27
CA TRP A 99 8.98 13.52 -8.45
C TRP A 99 9.18 14.45 -9.67
N ARG A 100 10.22 15.29 -9.68
CA ARG A 100 10.54 16.25 -10.77
C ARG A 100 11.37 15.65 -11.91
N GLN A 101 11.78 14.39 -11.82
CA GLN A 101 12.75 13.77 -12.72
C GLN A 101 12.15 13.27 -14.05
N GLU A 102 12.93 13.38 -15.13
CA GLU A 102 12.66 12.87 -16.49
C GLU A 102 12.52 11.32 -16.56
N ASP A 103 12.76 10.62 -15.44
CA ASP A 103 12.87 9.16 -15.33
C ASP A 103 11.65 8.52 -14.61
N TRP A 104 10.46 9.13 -14.69
CA TRP A 104 9.25 8.70 -13.95
C TRP A 104 8.93 7.19 -14.10
N ASN A 105 8.94 6.67 -15.33
CA ASN A 105 8.62 5.26 -15.59
C ASN A 105 9.63 4.32 -14.91
N ARG A 106 10.92 4.67 -14.94
CA ARG A 106 11.97 3.89 -14.29
C ARG A 106 11.84 3.89 -12.76
N HIS A 107 11.35 4.99 -12.18
CA HIS A 107 11.07 5.05 -10.75
C HIS A 107 9.86 4.19 -10.39
N ILE A 108 8.81 4.21 -11.22
CA ILE A 108 7.62 3.37 -11.03
C ILE A 108 7.97 1.89 -11.06
N ASP A 109 8.78 1.42 -12.03
CA ASP A 109 9.16 0.00 -12.09
C ASP A 109 9.93 -0.43 -10.83
N LYS A 110 10.90 0.39 -10.39
CA LYS A 110 11.60 0.14 -9.12
C LYS A 110 10.66 0.10 -7.91
N ILE A 111 9.67 0.99 -7.87
CA ILE A 111 8.67 1.01 -6.80
C ILE A 111 7.82 -0.27 -6.81
N LYS A 112 7.47 -0.80 -7.99
CA LYS A 112 6.73 -2.07 -8.09
C LYS A 112 7.59 -3.24 -7.62
N ASP A 113 8.84 -3.31 -8.07
CA ASP A 113 9.76 -4.38 -7.73
C ASP A 113 10.01 -4.42 -6.22
N GLU A 114 10.35 -3.28 -5.61
CA GLU A 114 10.63 -3.22 -4.18
C GLU A 114 9.37 -3.49 -3.33
N LEU A 115 8.19 -3.05 -3.79
CA LEU A 115 6.93 -3.43 -3.14
C LEU A 115 6.72 -4.94 -3.17
N ARG A 116 6.95 -5.59 -4.32
CA ARG A 116 6.83 -7.05 -4.45
C ARG A 116 7.80 -7.75 -3.51
N GLU A 117 9.05 -7.29 -3.42
CA GLU A 117 10.04 -7.85 -2.49
C GLU A 117 9.60 -7.76 -1.02
N TYR A 118 9.03 -6.63 -0.59
CA TYR A 118 8.47 -6.49 0.76
C TYR A 118 7.29 -7.43 0.99
N LEU A 119 6.38 -7.54 0.03
CA LEU A 119 5.23 -8.44 0.12
C LEU A 119 5.65 -9.91 0.17
N ASP A 120 6.63 -10.31 -0.63
CA ASP A 120 7.15 -11.68 -0.64
C ASP A 120 7.88 -12.01 0.66
N LEU A 121 8.60 -11.05 1.25
CA LEU A 121 9.22 -11.19 2.57
C LEU A 121 8.16 -11.37 3.65
N LEU A 122 7.11 -10.53 3.65
CA LEU A 122 5.99 -10.65 4.58
C LEU A 122 5.27 -12.00 4.42
N ARG A 123 5.07 -12.46 3.18
CA ARG A 123 4.50 -13.78 2.89
C ARG A 123 5.35 -14.89 3.51
N LYS A 124 6.66 -14.90 3.25
CA LYS A 124 7.59 -15.90 3.81
C LYS A 124 7.56 -15.97 5.34
N VAL A 125 7.35 -14.83 6.01
CA VAL A 125 7.35 -14.76 7.48
C VAL A 125 5.97 -15.08 8.08
N LEU A 126 4.88 -14.73 7.41
CA LEU A 126 3.53 -14.76 8.01
C LEU A 126 2.66 -15.92 7.51
N TYR A 127 3.00 -16.54 6.38
CA TYR A 127 2.18 -17.56 5.72
C TYR A 127 2.75 -18.97 5.91
N LYS A 128 1.88 -19.98 5.79
CA LYS A 128 2.31 -21.39 5.80
C LYS A 128 3.28 -21.67 4.65
N GLU A 129 4.33 -22.44 4.92
CA GLU A 129 5.26 -22.91 3.88
C GLU A 129 4.49 -23.73 2.83
N GLY A 130 4.65 -23.39 1.55
CA GLY A 130 3.97 -24.05 0.43
C GLY A 130 2.88 -23.24 -0.28
N ASN A 131 2.55 -22.04 0.19
CA ASN A 131 1.71 -21.08 -0.54
C ASN A 131 2.55 -20.21 -1.50
N GLU A 132 3.34 -20.85 -2.35
CA GLU A 132 3.83 -20.24 -3.59
C GLU A 132 2.70 -20.36 -4.63
N VAL A 133 2.34 -19.24 -5.27
CA VAL A 133 1.40 -19.20 -6.40
C VAL A 133 2.17 -19.44 -7.68
#